data_AF-A0A2A5QU25-F1
#
_entry.id   AF-A0A2A5QU25-F1
#
_cell.length_a   1.000
_cell.length_b   1.000
_cell.length_c   1.000
_cell.angle_alpha   90.00
_cell.angle_beta   90.00
_cell.angle_gamma   90.00
#
_symmetry.space_group_name_H-M   'P 1'
#
loop_
_entity.id
_entity.type
_entity.pdbx_description
1 polymer ?
#
loop_
_entity_poly.entity_id
_entity_poly.type
_entity_poly.pdbx_seq_one_letter_code
_entity_poly.pdbx_strand_id
1 'polypeptide(L)'
;MSSRASELESPKASGDALEGEIVQTVDELEYVSDHIATWHDARTTAVIEASHSLPFYGIVLVEPDVPVEIKGCQIETSNGSRSTRGRFYVKRAAHEQLLEAAGMYLFVVYLPRPGLPQVTRAIVPATLVDELLSGRWYEVGGSRSEQEVAKLAWSHVIDPAGVDPSVTVGDSR
;
A
#
# COMPACT_ATOMS: atom_id res chain seq x y z
N MET A 1 -11.83 -33.84 -5.71
CA MET A 1 -12.34 -32.50 -6.06
C MET A 1 -11.14 -31.58 -6.22
N SER A 2 -10.88 -31.14 -7.45
CA SER A 2 -9.68 -30.39 -7.82
C SER A 2 -9.86 -28.93 -7.41
N SER A 3 -8.94 -28.42 -6.59
CA SER A 3 -8.94 -27.06 -6.05
C SER A 3 -8.71 -26.04 -7.16
N ARG A 4 -9.77 -25.36 -7.60
CA ARG A 4 -9.70 -24.11 -8.37
C ARG A 4 -9.20 -22.95 -7.49
N ALA A 5 -8.05 -23.12 -6.83
CA ALA A 5 -7.23 -22.00 -6.41
C ALA A 5 -6.51 -21.51 -7.67
N SER A 6 -7.25 -20.74 -8.48
CA SER A 6 -6.78 -20.13 -9.72
C SER A 6 -5.47 -19.40 -9.45
N GLU A 7 -4.47 -19.62 -10.31
CA GLU A 7 -3.12 -19.05 -10.29
C GLU A 7 -3.17 -17.55 -9.99
N LEU A 8 -2.91 -17.17 -8.74
CA LEU A 8 -2.56 -15.80 -8.41
C LEU A 8 -1.10 -15.61 -8.78
N GLU A 9 -0.80 -14.51 -9.45
CA GLU A 9 0.56 -14.14 -9.79
C GLU A 9 1.42 -14.00 -8.53
N SER A 10 2.76 -14.03 -8.70
CA SER A 10 3.68 -13.87 -7.56
C SER A 10 3.36 -12.59 -6.77
N PRO A 11 3.66 -12.51 -5.46
CA PRO A 11 3.41 -11.31 -4.66
C PRO A 11 4.01 -10.03 -5.27
N LYS A 12 5.16 -10.16 -5.96
CA LYS A 12 5.76 -9.05 -6.69
C LYS A 12 4.91 -8.62 -7.87
N ALA A 13 4.50 -9.55 -8.73
CA ALA A 13 3.65 -9.26 -9.87
C ALA A 13 2.29 -8.65 -9.44
N SER A 14 1.71 -9.13 -8.34
CA SER A 14 0.50 -8.50 -7.77
C SER A 14 0.74 -7.08 -7.26
N GLY A 15 1.93 -6.79 -6.72
CA GLY A 15 2.33 -5.44 -6.33
C GLY A 15 2.47 -4.53 -7.55
N ASP A 16 3.29 -4.93 -8.51
CA ASP A 16 3.55 -4.17 -9.74
C ASP A 16 2.24 -3.88 -10.52
N ALA A 17 1.30 -4.84 -10.58
CA ALA A 17 -0.01 -4.65 -11.22
C ALA A 17 -0.90 -3.65 -10.47
N LEU A 18 -0.92 -3.71 -9.14
CA LEU A 18 -1.69 -2.81 -8.29
C LEU A 18 -1.15 -1.37 -8.35
N GLU A 19 0.17 -1.21 -8.33
CA GLU A 19 0.84 0.08 -8.49
C GLU A 19 0.44 0.72 -9.83
N GLY A 20 0.49 -0.04 -10.92
CA GLY A 20 0.05 0.42 -12.24
C GLY A 20 -1.42 0.83 -12.29
N GLU A 21 -2.32 0.05 -11.67
CA GLU A 21 -3.75 0.38 -11.60
C GLU A 21 -4.01 1.67 -10.80
N ILE A 22 -3.33 1.86 -9.67
CA ILE A 22 -3.47 3.06 -8.84
C ILE A 22 -3.05 4.32 -9.60
N VAL A 23 -1.88 4.29 -10.25
CA VAL A 23 -1.41 5.43 -11.05
C VAL A 23 -2.36 5.74 -12.21
N GLN A 24 -2.99 4.73 -12.81
CA GLN A 24 -3.99 4.95 -13.87
C GLN A 24 -5.33 5.47 -13.36
N THR A 25 -5.64 5.28 -12.07
CA THR A 25 -6.96 5.60 -11.50
C THR A 25 -6.96 6.94 -10.74
N VAL A 26 -5.81 7.35 -10.21
CA VAL A 26 -5.65 8.62 -9.50
C VAL A 26 -4.94 9.58 -10.44
N ASP A 27 -5.70 10.43 -11.13
CA ASP A 27 -5.22 11.31 -12.19
C ASP A 27 -4.07 12.23 -11.72
N GLU A 28 -4.05 12.57 -10.44
CA GLU A 28 -3.03 13.43 -9.84
C GLU A 28 -1.72 12.69 -9.49
N LEU A 29 -1.58 11.40 -9.79
CA LEU A 29 -0.34 10.63 -9.60
C LEU A 29 0.38 10.39 -10.93
N GLU A 30 1.69 10.61 -10.92
CA GLU A 30 2.61 10.22 -11.99
C GLU A 30 3.49 9.07 -11.50
N TYR A 31 3.65 8.02 -12.32
CA TYR A 31 4.53 6.89 -12.05
C TYR A 31 5.99 7.33 -11.99
N VAL A 32 6.71 6.87 -10.97
CA VAL A 32 8.16 7.02 -10.83
C VAL A 32 8.82 5.65 -10.92
N SER A 33 9.67 5.45 -11.92
CA SER A 33 10.39 4.19 -12.09
C SER A 33 11.55 4.03 -11.12
N ASP A 34 11.93 2.78 -10.83
CA ASP A 34 13.14 2.41 -10.06
C ASP A 34 14.45 3.03 -10.58
N HIS A 35 14.52 3.43 -11.86
CA HIS A 35 15.68 4.14 -12.42
C HIS A 35 15.80 5.59 -11.93
N ILE A 36 14.70 6.19 -11.47
CA ILE A 36 14.62 7.55 -10.96
C ILE A 36 14.67 7.54 -9.43
N ALA A 37 13.84 6.71 -8.81
CA ALA A 37 13.81 6.55 -7.36
C ALA A 37 13.42 5.11 -7.01
N THR A 38 14.12 4.51 -6.04
CA THR A 38 13.89 3.12 -5.59
C THR A 38 13.07 3.03 -4.31
N TRP A 39 12.45 4.13 -3.90
CA TRP A 39 11.85 4.31 -2.56
C TRP A 39 10.44 4.92 -2.56
N HIS A 40 9.95 5.33 -3.74
CA HIS A 40 8.57 5.74 -3.96
C HIS A 40 8.16 5.32 -5.37
N ASP A 41 6.87 4.99 -5.53
CA ASP A 41 6.32 4.48 -6.79
C ASP A 41 5.66 5.59 -7.63
N ALA A 42 5.32 6.71 -7.01
CA ALA A 42 4.64 7.82 -7.65
C ALA A 42 5.01 9.19 -7.08
N ARG A 43 4.70 10.25 -7.82
CA ARG A 43 4.74 11.64 -7.36
C ARG A 43 3.41 12.31 -7.67
N THR A 44 2.94 13.19 -6.78
CA THR A 44 1.77 14.02 -7.09
C THR A 44 2.10 15.07 -8.17
N THR A 45 1.20 15.27 -9.13
CA THR A 45 1.34 16.26 -10.20
C THR A 45 0.47 17.49 -9.98
N ALA A 46 -0.54 17.36 -9.12
CA ALA A 46 -1.46 18.41 -8.70
C ALA A 46 -1.82 18.22 -7.23
N VAL A 47 -2.60 19.15 -6.67
CA VAL A 47 -3.17 18.99 -5.33
C VAL A 47 -4.13 17.80 -5.33
N ILE A 48 -3.95 16.87 -4.40
CA ILE A 48 -4.91 15.78 -4.15
C ILE A 48 -5.73 16.14 -2.92
N GLU A 49 -7.05 16.05 -3.05
CA GLU A 49 -7.99 16.20 -1.94
C GLU A 49 -8.60 14.85 -1.57
N ALA A 50 -8.98 14.69 -0.30
CA ALA A 50 -9.62 13.47 0.16
C ALA A 50 -10.98 13.27 -0.54
N SER A 51 -11.28 12.04 -0.95
CA SER A 51 -12.58 11.66 -1.48
C SER A 51 -13.09 10.38 -0.81
N HIS A 52 -14.36 10.03 -1.03
CA HIS A 52 -14.89 8.75 -0.55
C HIS A 52 -14.11 7.53 -1.07
N SER A 53 -13.54 7.63 -2.27
CA SER A 53 -12.75 6.54 -2.87
C SER A 53 -11.28 6.56 -2.46
N LEU A 54 -10.79 7.67 -1.90
CA LEU A 54 -9.40 7.88 -1.48
C LEU A 54 -9.38 8.79 -0.24
N PRO A 55 -9.80 8.26 0.94
CA PRO A 55 -9.74 9.00 2.19
C PRO A 55 -8.30 9.25 2.62
N PHE A 56 -8.09 10.34 3.35
CA PHE A 56 -6.80 10.69 3.95
C PHE A 56 -6.85 10.51 5.46
N TYR A 57 -5.76 10.05 6.07
CA TYR A 57 -5.63 9.96 7.51
C TYR A 57 -4.46 10.80 8.01
N GLY A 58 -4.74 11.73 8.93
CA GLY A 58 -3.72 12.60 9.53
C GLY A 58 -3.31 13.80 8.66
N ILE A 59 -3.93 13.98 7.49
CA ILE A 59 -3.68 15.11 6.58
C ILE A 59 -4.97 15.50 5.85
N VAL A 60 -5.05 16.75 5.37
CA VAL A 60 -6.25 17.32 4.73
C VAL A 60 -6.14 17.46 3.21
N LEU A 61 -4.92 17.67 2.69
CA LEU A 61 -4.60 17.74 1.27
C LEU A 61 -3.16 17.27 1.05
N VAL A 62 -2.84 16.81 -0.16
CA VAL A 62 -1.45 16.55 -0.57
C VAL A 62 -1.07 17.56 -1.64
N GLU A 63 0.02 18.30 -1.43
CA GLU A 63 0.53 19.28 -2.38
C GLU A 63 1.07 18.59 -3.65
N PRO A 64 1.26 19.33 -4.77
CA PRO A 64 2.02 18.83 -5.91
C PRO A 64 3.47 18.51 -5.53
N ASP A 65 4.11 17.68 -6.34
CA ASP A 65 5.52 17.29 -6.21
C ASP A 65 5.86 16.49 -4.93
N VAL A 66 4.86 15.92 -4.27
CA VAL A 66 5.01 15.07 -3.08
C VAL A 66 5.25 13.61 -3.51
N PRO A 67 6.33 12.97 -3.03
CA PRO A 67 6.58 11.55 -3.25
C PRO A 67 5.54 10.66 -2.56
N VAL A 68 5.08 9.62 -3.25
CA VAL A 68 4.08 8.67 -2.76
C VAL A 68 4.57 7.23 -2.98
N GLU A 69 4.71 6.49 -1.88
CA GLU A 69 5.00 5.05 -1.90
C GLU A 69 3.69 4.26 -1.85
N ILE A 70 3.45 3.39 -2.82
CA ILE A 70 2.24 2.59 -2.91
C ILE A 70 2.50 1.25 -2.24
N LYS A 71 1.61 0.84 -1.33
CA LYS A 71 1.74 -0.45 -0.64
C LYS A 71 0.42 -1.20 -0.61
N GLY A 72 0.41 -2.31 -1.35
CA GLY A 72 -0.69 -3.26 -1.37
C GLY A 72 -0.54 -4.39 -0.36
N CYS A 73 -1.65 -4.84 0.22
CA CYS A 73 -1.72 -6.16 0.84
C CYS A 73 -3.10 -6.82 0.67
N GLN A 74 -3.13 -8.15 0.76
CA GLN A 74 -4.39 -8.90 0.73
C GLN A 74 -5.23 -8.56 1.97
N ILE A 75 -6.57 -8.58 1.85
CA ILE A 75 -7.46 -8.42 3.00
C ILE A 75 -7.13 -9.43 4.11
N GLU A 76 -6.85 -10.67 3.72
CA GLU A 76 -6.48 -11.75 4.61
C GLU A 76 -5.39 -12.60 3.99
N THR A 77 -4.57 -13.20 4.84
CA THR A 77 -3.51 -14.14 4.50
C THR A 77 -3.70 -15.39 5.35
N SER A 78 -3.67 -16.57 4.71
CA SER A 78 -3.74 -17.85 5.40
C SER A 78 -2.35 -18.47 5.54
N ASN A 79 -2.05 -19.01 6.71
CA ASN A 79 -0.88 -19.88 6.93
C ASN A 79 -1.29 -21.34 7.19
N GLY A 80 -2.41 -21.76 6.60
CA GLY A 80 -3.00 -23.09 6.78
C GLY A 80 -4.29 -23.00 7.57
N SER A 81 -4.25 -23.31 8.88
CA SER A 81 -5.45 -23.42 9.72
C SER A 81 -5.95 -22.09 10.31
N ARG A 82 -5.22 -20.98 10.11
CA ARG A 82 -5.60 -19.66 10.59
C ARG A 82 -5.51 -18.63 9.47
N SER A 83 -6.52 -17.77 9.41
CA SER A 83 -6.49 -16.55 8.62
C SER A 83 -6.07 -15.38 9.50
N THR A 84 -5.19 -14.52 8.99
CA THR A 84 -4.82 -13.25 9.63
C THR A 84 -4.90 -12.13 8.61
N ARG A 85 -5.22 -10.92 9.06
CA ARG A 85 -5.19 -9.74 8.20
C ARG A 85 -3.85 -9.60 7.48
N GLY A 86 -3.90 -9.21 6.21
CA GLY A 86 -2.69 -8.93 5.45
C GLY A 86 -1.89 -7.80 6.07
N ARG A 87 -0.62 -7.73 5.65
CA ARG A 87 0.36 -6.80 6.20
C ARG A 87 1.07 -6.09 5.07
N PHE A 88 1.20 -4.78 5.19
CA PHE A 88 2.10 -3.98 4.37
C PHE A 88 3.54 -4.32 4.73
N TYR A 89 4.38 -4.50 3.72
CA TYR A 89 5.80 -4.75 3.88
C TYR A 89 6.56 -3.45 3.63
N VAL A 90 7.15 -2.89 4.68
CA VAL A 90 7.84 -1.60 4.62
C VAL A 90 9.35 -1.82 4.75
N LYS A 91 10.11 -1.17 3.88
CA LYS A 91 11.57 -1.19 3.89
C LYS A 91 12.09 0.03 4.67
N ARG A 92 13.06 -0.16 5.56
CA ARG A 92 13.59 0.91 6.42
C ARG A 92 14.17 2.06 5.59
N ALA A 93 15.04 1.74 4.64
CA ALA A 93 15.70 2.74 3.80
C ALA A 93 14.73 3.57 2.95
N ALA A 94 13.65 2.96 2.45
CA ALA A 94 12.62 3.68 1.71
C ALA A 94 11.79 4.59 2.63
N HIS A 95 11.44 4.08 3.82
CA HIS A 95 10.68 4.83 4.82
C HIS A 95 11.43 6.08 5.30
N GLU A 96 12.73 5.97 5.56
CA GLU A 96 13.56 7.10 5.98
C GLU A 96 13.63 8.20 4.90
N GLN A 97 13.67 7.82 3.62
CA GLN A 97 13.62 8.81 2.52
C GLN A 97 12.26 9.47 2.39
N LEU A 98 11.16 8.73 2.59
CA LEU A 98 9.83 9.34 2.64
C LEU A 98 9.71 10.33 3.81
N LEU A 99 10.28 10.03 4.98
CA LEU A 99 10.29 10.96 6.11
C LEU A 99 11.04 12.25 5.79
N GLU A 100 12.23 12.15 5.21
CA GLU A 100 13.03 13.31 4.80
C GLU A 100 12.30 14.16 3.76
N ALA A 101 11.61 13.52 2.82
CA ALA A 101 10.88 14.19 1.75
C ALA A 101 9.46 14.65 2.13
N ALA A 102 9.06 14.50 3.41
CA ALA A 102 7.66 14.70 3.84
C ALA A 102 6.63 13.94 2.97
N GLY A 103 7.02 12.77 2.49
CA GLY A 103 6.26 11.94 1.56
C GLY A 103 5.09 11.21 2.21
N MET A 104 4.32 10.56 1.34
CA MET A 104 3.08 9.87 1.70
C MET A 104 3.18 8.37 1.39
N TYR A 105 2.39 7.59 2.10
CA TYR A 105 2.00 6.24 1.68
C TYR A 105 0.61 6.27 1.06
N LEU A 106 0.42 5.54 -0.03
CA LEU A 106 -0.90 5.13 -0.51
C LEU A 106 -1.06 3.64 -0.22
N PHE A 107 -1.79 3.32 0.84
CA PHE A 107 -2.06 1.96 1.24
C PHE A 107 -3.30 1.42 0.53
N VAL A 108 -3.23 0.16 0.08
CA VAL A 108 -4.35 -0.51 -0.58
C VAL A 108 -4.55 -1.90 0.00
N VAL A 109 -5.80 -2.22 0.32
CA VAL A 109 -6.21 -3.56 0.70
C VAL A 109 -7.02 -4.15 -0.43
N TYR A 110 -6.66 -5.35 -0.90
CA TYR A 110 -7.29 -5.97 -2.06
C TYR A 110 -7.74 -7.41 -1.80
N LEU A 111 -8.68 -7.89 -2.62
CA LEU A 111 -9.09 -9.29 -2.65
C LEU A 111 -8.13 -10.10 -3.54
N PRO A 112 -7.62 -11.26 -3.07
CA PRO A 112 -6.70 -12.09 -3.84
C PRO A 112 -7.45 -12.89 -4.93
N ARG A 113 -7.90 -12.19 -5.97
CA ARG A 113 -8.56 -12.75 -7.17
C ARG A 113 -8.19 -11.93 -8.41
N PRO A 114 -8.41 -12.42 -9.64
CA PRO A 114 -8.06 -11.70 -10.87
C PRO A 114 -8.59 -10.25 -10.86
N GLY A 115 -7.74 -9.32 -11.31
CA GLY A 115 -8.02 -7.88 -11.28
C GLY A 115 -7.79 -7.20 -9.92
N LEU A 116 -7.28 -7.94 -8.92
CA LEU A 116 -6.91 -7.45 -7.58
C LEU A 116 -7.89 -6.43 -6.98
N PRO A 117 -9.21 -6.73 -6.92
CA PRO A 117 -10.19 -5.70 -6.60
C PRO A 117 -9.92 -5.07 -5.23
N GLN A 118 -9.80 -3.75 -5.23
CA GLN A 118 -9.47 -2.96 -4.06
C GLN A 118 -10.71 -2.85 -3.16
N VAL A 119 -10.62 -3.22 -1.89
CA VAL A 119 -11.72 -3.07 -0.93
C VAL A 119 -11.62 -1.77 -0.13
N THR A 120 -10.40 -1.24 -0.01
CA THR A 120 -10.16 0.07 0.58
C THR A 120 -8.77 0.56 0.19
N ARG A 121 -8.60 1.87 0.15
CA ARG A 121 -7.31 2.55 0.00
C ARG A 121 -7.30 3.84 0.81
N ALA A 122 -6.12 4.31 1.19
CA ALA A 122 -5.99 5.58 1.91
C ALA A 122 -4.60 6.20 1.72
N ILE A 123 -4.55 7.54 1.72
CA ILE A 123 -3.29 8.28 1.83
C ILE A 123 -2.97 8.57 3.30
N VAL A 124 -1.72 8.33 3.69
CA VAL A 124 -1.23 8.51 5.06
C VAL A 124 0.16 9.13 5.04
N PRO A 125 0.45 10.20 5.80
CA PRO A 125 1.79 10.76 5.90
C PRO A 125 2.80 9.75 6.44
N ALA A 126 4.03 9.78 5.91
CA ALA A 126 5.11 8.93 6.39
C ALA A 126 5.39 9.12 7.88
N THR A 127 5.21 10.33 8.41
CA THR A 127 5.36 10.65 9.85
C THR A 127 4.38 9.88 10.73
N LEU A 128 3.11 9.76 10.33
CA LEU A 128 2.14 8.96 11.05
C LEU A 128 2.44 7.46 10.91
N VAL A 129 2.92 7.03 9.75
CA VAL A 129 3.35 5.65 9.53
C VAL A 129 4.57 5.30 10.40
N ASP A 130 5.51 6.21 10.63
CA ASP A 130 6.67 5.99 11.51
C ASP A 130 6.23 5.66 12.94
N GLU A 131 5.25 6.39 13.48
CA GLU A 131 4.67 6.09 14.79
C GLU A 131 4.07 4.68 14.82
N LEU A 132 3.36 4.28 13.77
CA LEU A 132 2.78 2.94 13.65
C LEU A 132 3.83 1.84 13.49
N LEU A 133 5.01 2.16 12.95
CA LEU A 133 6.14 1.24 12.75
C LEU A 133 7.06 1.15 13.97
N SER A 134 6.94 2.05 14.94
CA SER A 134 7.75 2.07 16.16
C SER A 134 7.76 0.71 16.87
N GLY A 135 8.97 0.17 17.09
CA GLY A 135 9.18 -1.14 17.71
C GLY A 135 8.83 -2.36 16.83
N ARG A 136 8.60 -2.19 15.53
CA ARG A 136 8.23 -3.28 14.60
C ARG A 136 9.29 -3.64 13.57
N TRP A 137 10.40 -2.90 13.54
CA TRP A 137 11.52 -3.16 12.66
C TRP A 137 12.27 -4.42 13.06
N TYR A 138 12.71 -5.19 12.06
CA TYR A 138 13.51 -6.37 12.26
C TYR A 138 14.52 -6.56 11.13
N GLU A 139 15.70 -7.05 11.48
CA GLU A 139 16.75 -7.33 10.51
C GLU A 139 16.37 -8.50 9.60
N VAL A 140 16.73 -8.38 8.33
CA VAL A 140 16.63 -9.45 7.34
C VAL A 140 18.02 -9.77 6.82
N GLY A 141 18.48 -11.00 7.07
CA GLY A 141 19.80 -11.46 6.61
C GLY A 141 19.82 -11.88 5.13
N GLY A 142 21.04 -12.01 4.58
CA GLY A 142 21.33 -12.54 3.24
C GLY A 142 21.70 -11.46 2.21
N SER A 143 21.80 -11.85 0.94
CA SER A 143 22.08 -10.96 -0.20
C SER A 143 20.83 -10.17 -0.64
N ARG A 144 20.04 -9.68 0.32
CA ARG A 144 18.85 -8.85 0.03
C ARG A 144 19.28 -7.41 -0.18
N SER A 145 18.49 -6.66 -0.95
CA SER A 145 18.70 -5.22 -1.14
C SER A 145 18.47 -4.42 0.15
N GLU A 146 17.77 -5.00 1.13
CA GLU A 146 17.38 -4.37 2.39
C GLU A 146 17.98 -5.11 3.58
N GLN A 147 18.37 -4.36 4.61
CA GLN A 147 18.90 -4.90 5.87
C GLN A 147 17.85 -4.93 6.97
N GLU A 148 16.88 -4.02 6.95
CA GLU A 148 15.85 -3.89 7.98
C GLU A 148 14.48 -3.58 7.35
N VAL A 149 13.45 -4.27 7.84
CA VAL A 149 12.08 -4.17 7.31
C VAL A 149 11.06 -4.29 8.44
N ALA A 150 9.82 -3.89 8.16
CA ALA A 150 8.70 -4.04 9.06
C ALA A 150 7.47 -4.61 8.34
N LYS A 151 6.60 -5.26 9.12
CA LYS A 151 5.29 -5.73 8.65
C LYS A 151 4.18 -5.10 9.46
N LEU A 152 3.36 -4.28 8.81
CA LEU A 152 2.26 -3.56 9.44
C LEU A 152 0.93 -4.14 8.98
N ALA A 153 0.18 -4.79 9.89
CA ALA A 153 -1.18 -5.25 9.57
C ALA A 153 -2.04 -4.07 9.13
N TRP A 154 -2.82 -4.24 8.05
CA TRP A 154 -3.60 -3.13 7.49
C TRP A 154 -4.58 -2.53 8.50
N SER A 155 -5.05 -3.32 9.49
CA SER A 155 -5.94 -2.86 10.56
C SER A 155 -5.30 -1.90 11.56
N HIS A 156 -3.98 -1.69 11.51
CA HIS A 156 -3.34 -0.61 12.29
C HIS A 156 -3.43 0.74 11.58
N VAL A 157 -3.75 0.75 10.28
CA VAL A 157 -3.80 1.96 9.44
C VAL A 157 -5.26 2.30 9.11
N ILE A 158 -6.05 1.29 8.73
CA ILE A 158 -7.44 1.42 8.29
C ILE A 158 -8.34 0.73 9.30
N ASP A 159 -9.39 1.42 9.77
CA ASP A 159 -10.37 0.84 10.70
C ASP A 159 -11.08 -0.36 10.04
N PRO A 160 -10.96 -1.58 10.60
CA PRO A 160 -11.63 -2.76 10.08
C PRO A 160 -13.15 -2.65 10.01
N ALA A 161 -13.78 -1.82 10.84
CA ALA A 161 -15.23 -1.62 10.81
C ALA A 161 -15.71 -0.97 9.50
N GLY A 162 -14.83 -0.23 8.81
CA GLY A 162 -15.12 0.44 7.54
C GLY A 162 -14.77 -0.39 6.30
N VAL A 163 -14.31 -1.64 6.45
CA VAL A 163 -13.87 -2.48 5.32
C VAL A 163 -14.87 -3.62 5.09
N ASP A 164 -15.61 -3.53 3.99
CA ASP A 164 -16.54 -4.58 3.55
C ASP A 164 -15.93 -5.35 2.35
N PRO A 165 -15.61 -6.65 2.48
CA PRO A 165 -15.06 -7.44 1.38
C PRO A 165 -16.00 -7.63 0.19
N SER A 166 -17.29 -7.29 0.32
CA SER A 166 -18.28 -7.35 -0.75
C SER A 166 -18.40 -6.06 -1.56
N VAL A 167 -17.77 -4.96 -1.10
CA VAL A 167 -17.77 -3.66 -1.77
C VAL A 167 -16.35 -3.33 -2.22
N THR A 168 -16.18 -2.98 -3.50
CA THR A 168 -14.88 -2.56 -4.03
C THR A 168 -14.84 -1.07 -4.34
N VAL A 169 -13.66 -0.47 -4.17
CA VAL A 169 -13.39 0.91 -4.54
C VAL A 169 -13.68 1.07 -6.04
N GLY A 170 -14.65 1.93 -6.39
CA GLY A 170 -15.10 2.13 -7.77
C GLY A 170 -16.53 1.62 -8.07
N ASP A 171 -17.07 0.70 -7.26
CA ASP A 171 -18.47 0.24 -7.40
C ASP A 171 -19.48 1.18 -6.75
N SER A 172 -19.03 1.98 -5.78
CA SER A 172 -19.83 3.02 -5.15
C SER A 172 -19.92 4.25 -6.05
N ARG A 173 -20.87 4.25 -6.99
CA ARG A 173 -21.38 5.44 -7.68
C ARG A 173 -22.72 5.88 -7.11
#